data_AF-A0A9X8VQQ8-F1
#
_entry.id   AF-A0A9X8VQQ8-F1
#
_cell.length_a   1.000
_cell.length_b   1.000
_cell.length_c   1.000
_cell.angle_alpha   90.00
_cell.angle_beta   90.00
_cell.angle_gamma   90.00
#
_symmetry.space_group_name_H-M   'P 1'
#
loop_
_entity.id
_entity.type
_entity.pdbx_description
1 polymer ?
#
loop_
_entity_poly.entity_id
_entity_poly.type
_entity_poly.pdbx_seq_one_letter_code
_entity_poly.pdbx_strand_id
1 'polypeptide(L)'
;MNTWIDMHTFIPYLFAFLFWGFQDLFKKISWKWYVGAIIFTVSLALIFPLVGLKSYVNEIVIISESLMIVFSYKLMIKRLSGPVTFFLGLLVGLFWGVALFSLVGVIYNIN
;
A
#
# COMPACT_ATOMS: atom_id res chain seq x y z
N MET A 1 -16.16 -9.38 20.40
CA MET A 1 -15.94 -8.26 19.45
C MET A 1 -14.48 -8.32 19.06
N ASN A 2 -14.17 -8.86 17.88
CA ASN A 2 -12.79 -9.15 17.45
C ASN A 2 -12.08 -7.85 17.05
N THR A 3 -11.22 -7.35 17.93
CA THR A 3 -10.37 -6.16 17.72
C THR A 3 -9.32 -6.31 16.62
N TRP A 4 -9.16 -7.52 16.06
CA TRP A 4 -8.22 -7.82 14.97
C TRP A 4 -8.66 -7.30 13.60
N ILE A 5 -9.96 -6.99 13.41
CA ILE A 5 -10.50 -6.42 12.16
C ILE A 5 -10.22 -4.91 12.06
N ASP A 6 -9.90 -4.22 13.16
CA ASP A 6 -9.93 -2.75 13.16
C ASP A 6 -8.60 -2.05 12.78
N MET A 7 -7.42 -2.60 13.08
CA MET A 7 -6.16 -1.90 12.79
C MET A 7 -5.69 -2.07 11.35
N HIS A 8 -5.71 -3.29 10.82
CA HIS A 8 -5.18 -3.59 9.48
C HIS A 8 -6.05 -3.00 8.36
N THR A 9 -7.36 -2.88 8.60
CA THR A 9 -8.25 -2.19 7.70
C THR A 9 -8.10 -0.68 7.83
N PHE A 10 -7.87 -0.11 9.01
CA PHE A 10 -7.86 1.34 9.22
C PHE A 10 -6.55 2.03 8.82
N ILE A 11 -5.39 1.40 9.09
CA ILE A 11 -4.06 2.03 8.94
C ILE A 11 -3.77 2.52 7.51
N PRO A 12 -4.01 1.74 6.43
CA PRO A 12 -3.73 2.21 5.06
C PRO A 12 -4.54 3.47 4.70
N TYR A 13 -5.82 3.51 5.09
CA TYR A 13 -6.69 4.65 4.77
C TYR A 13 -6.43 5.86 5.68
N LEU A 14 -6.08 5.64 6.95
CA LEU A 14 -5.60 6.71 7.83
C LEU A 14 -4.32 7.32 7.26
N PHE A 15 -3.38 6.50 6.81
CA PHE A 15 -2.14 6.95 6.20
C PHE A 15 -2.40 7.70 4.89
N ALA A 16 -3.33 7.21 4.06
CA ALA A 16 -3.77 7.91 2.86
C ALA A 16 -4.41 9.28 3.16
N PHE A 17 -5.21 9.36 4.23
CA PHE A 17 -5.82 10.61 4.67
C PHE A 17 -4.78 11.61 5.19
N LEU A 18 -3.83 11.17 6.02
CA LEU A 18 -2.69 11.98 6.46
C LEU A 18 -1.86 12.45 5.25
N PHE A 19 -1.61 11.55 4.30
CA PHE A 19 -0.93 11.91 3.06
C PHE A 19 -1.66 13.00 2.28
N TRP A 20 -2.99 12.92 2.16
CA TRP A 20 -3.77 13.94 1.46
C TRP A 20 -3.65 15.31 2.14
N GLY A 21 -3.63 15.36 3.48
CA GLY A 21 -3.39 16.56 4.27
C GLY A 21 -1.98 17.15 4.11
N PHE A 22 -0.96 16.31 3.87
CA PHE A 22 0.44 16.72 3.71
C PHE A 22 0.98 16.55 2.28
N GLN A 23 0.09 16.48 1.29
CA GLN A 23 0.41 16.10 -0.10
C GLN A 23 1.55 16.89 -0.74
N ASP A 24 1.73 18.16 -0.36
CA ASP A 24 2.75 19.04 -0.96
C ASP A 24 4.18 18.72 -0.51
N LEU A 25 4.34 18.09 0.67
CA LEU A 25 5.64 17.53 1.09
C LEU A 25 6.03 16.35 0.22
N PHE A 26 5.06 15.48 -0.09
CA PHE A 26 5.30 14.25 -0.82
C PHE A 26 5.39 14.40 -2.34
N LYS A 27 4.79 15.44 -2.90
CA LYS A 27 4.93 15.80 -4.33
C LYS A 27 6.40 16.06 -4.71
N LYS A 28 7.22 16.53 -3.76
CA LYS A 28 8.65 16.83 -3.97
C LYS A 28 9.52 15.58 -4.14
N ILE A 29 9.12 14.45 -3.55
CA ILE A 29 9.85 13.18 -3.65
C ILE A 29 9.77 12.68 -5.08
N SER A 30 10.87 12.27 -5.72
CA SER A 30 10.85 11.74 -7.10
C SER A 30 10.01 10.46 -7.23
N TRP A 31 9.35 10.26 -8.38
CA TRP A 31 8.54 9.06 -8.64
C TRP A 31 9.38 7.76 -8.56
N LYS A 32 10.68 7.83 -8.86
CA LYS A 32 11.63 6.72 -8.77
C LYS A 32 11.71 6.13 -7.36
N TRP A 33 11.61 6.97 -6.33
CA TRP A 33 11.64 6.51 -4.94
C TRP A 33 10.42 5.68 -4.57
N TYR A 34 9.24 6.06 -5.06
CA TYR A 34 8.02 5.27 -4.85
C TYR A 34 8.12 3.91 -5.54
N VAL A 35 8.56 3.88 -6.80
CA VAL A 35 8.77 2.63 -7.53
C VAL A 35 9.77 1.73 -6.80
N GLY A 36 10.90 2.28 -6.36
CA GLY A 36 11.89 1.54 -5.58
C GLY A 36 11.34 0.98 -4.27
N ALA A 37 10.58 1.80 -3.53
CA ALA A 37 9.96 1.38 -2.28
C ALA A 37 8.90 0.27 -2.49
N ILE A 38 8.08 0.38 -3.54
CA ILE A 38 7.07 -0.63 -3.89
C ILE A 38 7.75 -1.96 -4.26
N ILE A 39 8.79 -1.93 -5.10
CA ILE A 39 9.54 -3.14 -5.47
C ILE A 39 10.13 -3.77 -4.21
N PHE A 40 10.75 -2.96 -3.35
CA PHE A 40 11.33 -3.42 -2.11
C PHE A 40 10.28 -4.09 -1.20
N THR A 41 9.12 -3.48 -0.99
CA THR A 41 8.06 -4.09 -0.17
C THR A 41 7.51 -5.37 -0.79
N VAL A 42 7.35 -5.45 -2.11
CA VAL A 42 6.96 -6.70 -2.79
C VAL A 42 8.01 -7.79 -2.57
N SER A 43 9.30 -7.48 -2.72
CA SER A 43 10.38 -8.44 -2.46
C SER A 43 10.37 -8.93 -1.03
N LEU A 44 10.17 -8.03 -0.04
CA LEU A 44 10.06 -8.43 1.36
C LEU A 44 8.85 -9.33 1.60
N ALA A 45 7.68 -8.99 1.05
CA ALA A 45 6.46 -9.79 1.19
C ALA A 45 6.64 -11.23 0.65
N LEU A 46 7.45 -11.38 -0.40
CA LEU A 46 7.77 -12.69 -0.98
C LEU A 46 8.88 -13.42 -0.20
N ILE A 47 9.89 -12.73 0.33
CA ILE A 47 11.03 -13.38 1.02
C ILE A 47 10.67 -13.76 2.46
N PHE A 48 9.88 -12.94 3.15
CA PHE A 48 9.60 -13.11 4.58
C PHE A 48 8.98 -14.47 4.94
N PRO A 49 8.04 -15.02 4.15
CA PRO A 49 7.54 -16.37 4.37
C PRO A 49 8.61 -17.47 4.31
N LEU A 50 9.66 -17.29 3.51
CA LEU A 50 10.75 -18.25 3.34
C LEU A 50 11.70 -18.28 4.55
N VAL A 51 11.87 -17.13 5.21
CA VAL A 51 12.80 -16.95 6.34
C VAL A 51 12.12 -17.05 7.71
N GLY A 52 10.88 -17.56 7.76
CA GLY A 52 10.12 -17.73 9.01
C GLY A 52 9.48 -16.45 9.56
N LEU A 53 9.47 -15.35 8.80
CA LEU A 53 8.92 -14.04 9.19
C LEU A 53 7.48 -13.83 8.68
N LYS A 54 6.69 -14.91 8.59
CA LYS A 54 5.32 -14.88 8.04
C LYS A 54 4.38 -13.88 8.73
N SER A 55 4.55 -13.66 10.04
CA SER A 55 3.74 -12.70 10.80
C SER A 55 3.84 -11.28 10.25
N TYR A 56 4.99 -10.91 9.67
CA TYR A 56 5.25 -9.55 9.20
C TYR A 56 4.76 -9.26 7.79
N VAL A 57 4.31 -10.29 7.06
CA VAL A 57 3.82 -10.16 5.68
C VAL A 57 2.66 -9.17 5.60
N ASN A 58 1.73 -9.24 6.56
CA ASN A 58 0.57 -8.34 6.60
C ASN A 58 0.99 -6.88 6.71
N GLU A 59 1.93 -6.57 7.60
CA GLU A 59 2.43 -5.19 7.73
C GLU A 59 3.13 -4.71 6.45
N ILE A 60 3.91 -5.58 5.81
CA ILE A 60 4.59 -5.24 4.55
C ILE A 60 3.57 -4.99 3.43
N VAL A 61 2.52 -5.80 3.33
CA VAL A 61 1.46 -5.63 2.33
C VAL A 61 0.74 -4.29 2.56
N ILE A 62 0.43 -3.94 3.81
CA ILE A 62 -0.18 -2.65 4.18
C ILE A 62 0.71 -1.46 3.82
N ILE A 63 2.03 -1.56 4.06
CA ILE A 63 2.99 -0.53 3.65
C ILE A 63 3.01 -0.42 2.12
N SER A 64 3.03 -1.55 1.41
CA SER A 64 3.01 -1.57 -0.05
C SER A 64 1.73 -0.97 -0.63
N GLU A 65 0.58 -1.27 -0.04
CA GLU A 65 -0.73 -0.68 -0.38
C GLU A 65 -0.70 0.84 -0.17
N SER A 66 -0.24 1.29 0.99
CA SER A 66 -0.12 2.73 1.31
C SER A 66 0.78 3.46 0.31
N LEU A 67 1.93 2.87 -0.05
CA LEU A 67 2.82 3.40 -1.08
C LEU A 67 2.13 3.47 -2.44
N MET A 68 1.31 2.47 -2.78
CA MET A 68 0.57 2.44 -4.03
C MET A 68 -0.49 3.53 -4.10
N ILE A 69 -1.28 3.73 -3.04
CA ILE A 69 -2.27 4.82 -2.95
C ILE A 69 -1.61 6.17 -3.27
N VAL A 70 -0.49 6.43 -2.59
CA VAL A 70 0.29 7.66 -2.75
C VAL A 70 0.86 7.80 -4.16
N PHE A 71 1.44 6.72 -4.68
CA PHE A 71 2.04 6.72 -6.00
C PHE A 71 0.99 6.99 -7.09
N SER A 72 -0.14 6.29 -7.03
CA SER A 72 -1.28 6.48 -7.93
C SER A 72 -1.82 7.90 -7.84
N TYR A 73 -1.98 8.44 -6.62
CA TYR A 73 -2.38 9.83 -6.43
C TYR A 73 -1.45 10.79 -7.18
N LYS A 74 -0.14 10.62 -6.99
CA LYS A 74 0.87 11.48 -7.61
C LYS A 74 0.85 11.41 -9.15
N LEU A 75 0.54 10.26 -9.72
CA LEU A 75 0.42 10.11 -11.18
C LEU A 75 -0.84 10.79 -11.72
N MET A 76 -1.97 10.64 -11.01
CA MET A 76 -3.28 11.09 -11.47
C MET A 76 -3.56 12.56 -11.22
N ILE A 77 -2.97 13.18 -10.19
CA ILE A 77 -3.28 14.55 -9.76
C ILE A 77 -2.93 15.61 -10.81
N LYS A 78 -2.11 15.25 -11.80
CA LYS A 78 -1.78 16.11 -12.94
C LYS A 78 -2.94 16.26 -13.95
N ARG A 79 -3.94 15.37 -13.90
CA ARG A 79 -5.02 15.27 -14.89
C ARG A 79 -6.42 15.35 -14.29
N LEU A 80 -6.54 15.09 -12.98
CA LEU A 80 -7.82 14.96 -12.28
C LEU A 80 -7.86 15.91 -11.08
N SER A 81 -9.06 16.18 -10.57
CA SER A 81 -9.22 16.97 -9.34
C SER A 81 -8.70 16.22 -8.11
N GLY A 82 -8.28 16.96 -7.08
CA GLY A 82 -7.77 16.39 -5.83
C GLY A 82 -8.65 15.30 -5.21
N PRO A 83 -9.96 15.54 -5.01
CA PRO A 83 -10.86 14.55 -4.43
C PRO A 83 -11.02 13.30 -5.31
N VAL A 84 -11.20 13.45 -6.62
CA VAL A 84 -11.35 12.32 -7.55
C VAL A 84 -10.07 11.47 -7.57
N THR A 85 -8.92 12.13 -7.60
CA THR A 85 -7.61 11.49 -7.55
C THR A 85 -7.41 10.71 -6.26
N PHE A 86 -7.87 11.26 -5.13
CA PHE A 86 -7.82 10.60 -3.83
C PHE A 86 -8.63 9.31 -3.83
N PHE A 87 -9.91 9.35 -4.21
CA PHE A 87 -10.76 8.15 -4.27
C PHE A 87 -10.23 7.08 -5.23
N LEU A 88 -9.75 7.48 -6.41
CA LEU A 88 -9.12 6.54 -7.34
C LEU A 88 -7.82 5.95 -6.77
N GLY A 89 -7.02 6.76 -6.08
CA GLY A 89 -5.82 6.29 -5.38
C GLY A 89 -6.13 5.22 -4.35
N LEU A 90 -7.19 5.42 -3.53
CA LEU A 90 -7.65 4.42 -2.56
C LEU A 90 -8.05 3.11 -3.24
N LEU A 91 -8.79 3.18 -4.35
CA LEU A 91 -9.19 2.00 -5.12
C LEU A 91 -7.97 1.24 -5.67
N VAL A 92 -7.01 1.94 -6.28
CA VAL A 92 -5.80 1.31 -6.81
C VAL A 92 -4.97 0.66 -5.70
N GLY A 93 -4.84 1.34 -4.55
CA GLY A 93 -4.22 0.78 -3.36
C GLY A 93 -4.87 -0.52 -2.89
N LEU A 94 -6.20 -0.50 -2.74
CA LEU A 94 -6.97 -1.66 -2.30
C LEU A 94 -6.78 -2.85 -3.25
N PHE A 95 -6.92 -2.62 -4.56
CA PHE A 95 -6.67 -3.69 -5.55
C PHE A 95 -5.25 -4.24 -5.47
N TRP A 96 -4.27 -3.36 -5.25
CA TRP A 96 -2.87 -3.76 -5.10
C TRP A 96 -2.63 -4.60 -3.85
N GLY A 97 -3.15 -4.17 -2.69
CA GLY A 97 -3.04 -4.89 -1.43
C GLY A 97 -3.66 -6.29 -1.52
N VAL A 98 -4.89 -6.38 -2.06
CA VAL A 98 -5.58 -7.67 -2.28
C VAL A 98 -4.79 -8.56 -3.23
N ALA A 99 -4.26 -8.02 -4.33
CA ALA A 99 -3.49 -8.79 -5.30
C ALA A 99 -2.19 -9.34 -4.69
N LEU A 100 -1.45 -8.51 -3.95
CA LEU A 100 -0.19 -8.90 -3.31
C LEU A 100 -0.43 -9.94 -2.20
N PHE A 101 -1.46 -9.74 -1.37
CA PHE A 101 -1.83 -10.70 -0.33
C PHE A 101 -2.22 -12.06 -0.93
N SER A 102 -3.05 -12.05 -1.97
CA SER A 102 -3.45 -13.25 -2.70
C SER A 102 -2.25 -13.96 -3.33
N LEU A 103 -1.33 -13.20 -3.94
CA LEU A 103 -0.12 -13.75 -4.54
C LEU A 103 0.74 -14.48 -3.50
N VAL A 104 0.98 -13.85 -2.35
CA VAL A 104 1.76 -14.44 -1.26
C VAL A 104 1.05 -15.67 -0.68
N GLY A 105 -0.28 -15.60 -0.50
CA GLY A 105 -1.11 -16.71 -0.03
C GLY A 105 -1.04 -17.93 -0.97
N VAL A 106 -1.13 -17.71 -2.28
CA VAL A 106 -1.02 -18.76 -3.31
C VAL A 106 0.37 -19.39 -3.32
N ILE A 107 1.43 -18.58 -3.30
CA ILE A 107 2.81 -19.09 -3.39
C ILE A 107 3.17 -19.95 -2.16
N TYR A 108 2.73 -19.55 -0.98
CA TYR A 108 3.14 -20.18 0.27
C TYR A 108 2.08 -21.07 0.92
N ASN A 109 0.94 -21.27 0.25
CA ASN A 109 -0.21 -22.01 0.75
C ASN A 109 -0.63 -21.55 2.17
N ILE A 110 -0.61 -20.24 2.39
CA ILE A 110 -1.03 -19.61 3.63
C ILE A 110 -2.52 -19.28 3.44
N ASN A 111 -3.37 -20.30 3.61
CA ASN A 111 -4.82 -20.17 3.74
C ASN A 111 -5.22 -20.42 5.18
#